data_AF-A0A8B7ZRD1-F1
#
_entry.id   AF-A0A8B7ZRD1-F1
#
_cell.length_a   1.000
_cell.length_b   1.000
_cell.length_c   1.000
_cell.angle_alpha   90.00
_cell.angle_beta   90.00
_cell.angle_gamma   90.00
#
_symmetry.space_group_name_H-M   'P 1'
#
loop_
_entity.id
_entity.type
_entity.pdbx_description
1 polymer ?
#
loop_
_entity_poly.entity_id
_entity_poly.type
_entity_poly.pdbx_seq_one_letter_code
_entity_poly.pdbx_strand_id
1 'polypeptide(L)'
;MSGQLVVLLAFFVFGDFTIGRVSGTSSATCVDCQRVKNVKQQLNQIKNAFDEFSELLQNTTATCPNEYPKDCSGVFANGMTTSGVYTVQPVVGDGPIDVYCDMETDGGGWTVFQRRQDGSVDFYRDWESYRQGFGDLNGEFWLGNDNLHRLTAQGVYRLRIDLEDFENNTAYAVYDTFRVADGSANYRLTVEGYSGTAGDALSYHSNQSFTTKDRDKDSNGPYNCAVKYSGAWWYKSCHHSNLNGMYLGGQTSVYAKGVVWYHWKGHNYSLKRTEMKIRSKI
;
A
#
# COMPACT_ATOMS: atom_id res chain seq x y z
N MET A 1 -27.21 14.52 -5.36
CA MET A 1 -27.21 13.92 -4.01
C MET A 1 -26.04 14.52 -3.27
N SER A 2 -26.33 15.38 -2.30
CA SER A 2 -25.36 16.22 -1.59
C SER A 2 -24.79 15.45 -0.40
N GLY A 3 -23.52 15.03 -0.48
CA GLY A 3 -22.80 14.45 0.65
C GLY A 3 -22.35 15.57 1.58
N GLN A 4 -23.06 15.78 2.69
CA GLN A 4 -22.60 16.62 3.79
C GLN A 4 -21.34 15.99 4.40
N LEU A 5 -20.24 16.75 4.40
CA LEU A 5 -19.07 16.42 5.21
C LEU A 5 -19.43 16.68 6.68
N VAL A 6 -19.64 15.61 7.43
CA VAL A 6 -19.83 15.67 8.89
C VAL A 6 -18.47 15.95 9.51
N VAL A 7 -18.15 17.23 9.70
CA VAL A 7 -17.06 17.63 10.59
C VAL A 7 -17.58 17.45 12.01
N LEU A 8 -17.08 16.41 12.70
CA LEU A 8 -17.29 16.21 14.13
C LEU A 8 -16.66 17.39 14.88
N LEU A 9 -17.45 18.44 15.09
CA LEU A 9 -17.20 19.43 16.12
C LEU A 9 -17.36 18.72 17.46
N ALA A 10 -16.25 18.37 18.08
CA ALA A 10 -16.22 17.99 19.48
C ALA A 10 -16.76 19.16 20.30
N PHE A 11 -18.04 19.09 20.67
CA PHE A 11 -18.63 19.96 21.67
C PHE A 11 -17.94 19.65 23.00
N PHE A 12 -16.90 20.40 23.34
CA PHE A 12 -16.51 20.56 24.73
C PHE A 12 -17.57 21.43 25.40
N VAL A 13 -18.54 20.78 26.02
CA VAL A 13 -19.43 21.39 27.00
C VAL A 13 -18.55 21.81 28.17
N PHE A 14 -18.18 23.09 28.24
CA PHE A 14 -17.74 23.68 29.50
C PHE A 14 -18.97 23.75 30.40
N GLY A 15 -19.11 22.75 31.28
CA GLY A 15 -20.07 22.82 32.37
C GLY A 15 -19.82 24.08 33.21
N ASP A 16 -20.90 24.74 33.60
CA ASP A 16 -20.89 25.95 34.43
C ASP A 16 -19.99 25.77 35.66
N PHE A 17 -18.83 26.42 35.64
CA PHE A 17 -17.98 26.54 36.81
C PHE A 17 -18.53 27.65 37.70
N THR A 18 -19.28 27.26 38.74
CA THR A 18 -19.66 28.19 39.80
C THR A 18 -18.46 28.42 40.72
N ILE A 19 -17.84 29.60 40.63
CA ILE A 19 -16.81 30.03 41.58
C ILE A 19 -17.51 30.45 42.88
N GLY A 20 -17.44 29.60 43.91
CA GLY A 20 -17.91 29.92 45.25
C GLY A 20 -17.19 31.13 45.83
N ARG A 21 -17.96 32.04 46.45
CA ARG A 21 -17.43 33.20 47.19
C ARG A 21 -16.62 32.70 48.41
N VAL A 22 -15.31 32.94 48.41
CA VAL A 22 -14.49 32.83 49.62
C VAL A 22 -14.58 34.17 50.36
N SER A 23 -15.30 34.21 51.47
CA SER A 23 -15.30 35.33 52.42
C SER A 23 -14.12 35.18 53.37
N GLY A 24 -13.11 36.03 53.21
CA GLY A 24 -11.99 36.13 54.14
C GLY A 24 -11.56 37.59 54.28
N THR A 25 -11.71 38.13 55.48
CA THR A 25 -11.18 39.42 55.90
C THR A 25 -9.71 39.26 56.26
N SER A 26 -8.79 39.61 55.36
CA SER A 26 -7.47 40.15 55.72
C SER A 26 -6.78 40.70 54.48
N SER A 27 -6.07 41.81 54.65
CA SER A 27 -5.27 42.47 53.63
C SER A 27 -4.08 41.59 53.23
N ALA A 28 -4.29 40.72 52.24
CA ALA A 28 -3.21 40.04 51.52
C ALA A 28 -3.34 40.45 50.05
N THR A 29 -2.32 41.13 49.51
CA THR A 29 -2.20 41.35 48.08
C THR A 29 -2.23 39.98 47.40
N CYS A 30 -3.34 39.67 46.75
CA CYS A 30 -3.60 38.39 46.11
C CYS A 30 -2.62 38.21 44.94
N VAL A 31 -1.45 37.64 45.22
CA VAL A 31 -0.43 37.27 44.22
C VAL A 31 -1.06 36.36 43.15
N ASP A 32 -2.03 35.53 43.55
CA ASP A 32 -2.82 34.70 42.64
C ASP A 32 -3.79 35.46 41.76
N CYS A 33 -4.29 36.63 42.16
CA CYS A 33 -5.21 37.42 41.34
C CYS A 33 -4.46 38.06 40.17
N GLN A 34 -3.19 38.41 40.35
CA GLN A 34 -2.35 38.88 39.26
C GLN A 34 -2.01 37.74 38.28
N ARG A 35 -1.75 36.53 38.81
CA ARG A 35 -1.57 35.32 37.99
C ARG A 35 -2.82 34.98 37.19
N VAL A 36 -4.00 35.01 37.81
CA VAL A 36 -5.29 34.77 37.13
C VAL A 36 -5.55 35.84 36.06
N LYS A 37 -5.25 37.12 36.33
CA LYS A 37 -5.35 38.18 35.32
C LYS A 37 -4.40 37.93 34.14
N ASN A 38 -3.17 37.54 34.41
CA ASN A 38 -2.19 37.23 33.36
C ASN A 38 -2.62 36.00 32.53
N VAL A 39 -3.13 34.95 33.17
CA VAL A 39 -3.65 33.76 32.47
C VAL A 39 -4.87 34.12 31.62
N LYS A 40 -5.79 34.94 32.13
CA LYS A 40 -6.95 35.42 31.36
C LYS A 40 -6.51 36.25 30.14
N GLN A 41 -5.47 37.06 30.30
CA GLN A 41 -4.92 37.85 29.20
C GLN A 41 -4.27 36.96 28.13
N GLN A 42 -3.51 35.94 28.53
CA GLN A 42 -2.93 34.97 27.61
C GLN A 42 -4.00 34.14 26.88
N LEU A 43 -5.06 33.73 27.57
CA LEU A 43 -6.18 33.01 26.96
C LEU A 43 -6.89 33.85 25.90
N ASN A 44 -7.08 35.14 26.16
CA ASN A 44 -7.66 36.07 25.18
C ASN A 44 -6.74 36.25 23.96
N GLN A 45 -5.42 36.27 24.15
CA GLN A 45 -4.46 36.33 23.03
C GLN A 45 -4.52 35.06 22.17
N ILE A 46 -4.59 33.88 22.79
CA ILE A 46 -4.74 32.60 22.08
C ILE A 46 -6.05 32.57 21.31
N LYS A 47 -7.14 33.04 21.94
CA LYS A 47 -8.45 33.12 21.28
C LYS A 47 -8.40 34.02 20.04
N ASN A 48 -7.83 35.22 20.17
CA ASN A 48 -7.72 36.13 19.04
C ASN A 48 -6.86 35.56 17.90
N ALA A 49 -5.73 34.93 18.22
CA ALA A 49 -4.88 34.28 17.21
C ALA A 49 -5.61 33.11 16.52
N PHE A 50 -6.44 32.38 17.26
CA PHE A 50 -7.29 31.32 16.69
C PHE A 50 -8.38 31.90 15.78
N ASP A 51 -9.02 32.99 16.18
CA ASP A 51 -10.04 33.68 15.39
C ASP A 51 -9.43 34.25 14.10
N GLU A 52 -8.23 34.87 14.16
CA GLU A 52 -7.47 35.33 12.98
C GLU A 52 -7.09 34.17 12.04
N PHE A 53 -6.62 33.05 12.60
CA PHE A 53 -6.30 31.85 11.82
C PHE A 53 -7.56 31.25 11.16
N SER A 54 -8.69 31.26 11.87
CA SER A 54 -9.99 30.81 11.34
C SER A 54 -10.47 31.69 10.18
N GLU A 55 -10.34 33.01 10.29
CA GLU A 55 -10.66 33.95 9.19
C GLU A 55 -9.73 33.76 7.98
N LEU A 56 -8.44 33.50 8.22
CA LEU A 56 -7.49 33.13 7.16
C LEU A 56 -7.95 31.87 6.42
N LEU A 57 -8.37 30.82 7.12
CA LEU A 57 -8.87 29.58 6.51
C LEU A 57 -10.18 29.80 5.73
N GLN A 58 -11.11 30.62 6.23
CA GLN A 58 -12.39 30.89 5.56
C GLN A 58 -12.23 31.73 4.28
N ASN A 59 -11.25 32.63 4.24
CA ASN A 59 -10.93 33.44 3.05
C ASN A 59 -10.02 32.72 2.06
N THR A 60 -9.54 31.52 2.40
CA THR A 60 -8.76 30.70 1.48
C THR A 60 -9.73 30.01 0.51
N THR A 61 -9.90 30.55 -0.69
CA THR A 61 -10.60 29.90 -1.82
C THR A 61 -9.76 28.82 -2.49
N ALA A 62 -8.95 28.10 -1.71
CA ALA A 62 -8.35 26.87 -2.18
C ALA A 62 -9.47 25.84 -2.30
N THR A 63 -10.07 25.77 -3.48
CA THR A 63 -10.64 24.52 -3.94
C THR A 63 -9.47 23.56 -4.04
N CYS A 64 -9.17 22.83 -2.97
CA CYS A 64 -8.40 21.60 -3.08
C CYS A 64 -9.21 20.75 -4.05
N PRO A 65 -8.72 20.46 -5.27
CA PRO A 65 -9.37 19.46 -6.09
C PRO A 65 -9.43 18.22 -5.18
N ASN A 66 -10.64 17.69 -4.93
CA ASN A 66 -10.82 16.38 -4.33
C ASN A 66 -10.36 15.32 -5.33
N GLU A 67 -9.10 15.43 -5.75
CA GLU A 67 -8.46 14.56 -6.70
C GLU A 67 -7.46 13.76 -5.88
N TYR A 68 -7.89 12.56 -5.52
CA TYR A 68 -6.99 11.60 -4.90
C TYR A 68 -5.77 11.43 -5.80
N PRO A 69 -4.55 11.33 -5.23
CA PRO A 69 -3.37 11.01 -6.02
C PRO A 69 -3.60 9.72 -6.81
N LYS A 70 -3.03 9.63 -8.01
CA LYS A 70 -3.27 8.47 -8.88
C LYS A 70 -2.66 7.17 -8.36
N ASP A 71 -1.58 7.29 -7.61
CA ASP A 71 -0.83 6.21 -6.98
C ASP A 71 0.05 6.76 -5.85
N CYS A 72 0.83 5.91 -5.20
CA CYS A 72 1.71 6.29 -4.10
C CYS A 72 2.82 7.27 -4.50
N SER A 73 3.19 7.38 -5.77
CA SER A 73 4.16 8.39 -6.22
C SER A 73 3.56 9.79 -6.15
N GLY A 74 2.27 9.94 -6.48
CA GLY A 74 1.53 11.17 -6.27
C GLY A 74 1.33 11.48 -4.78
N VAL A 75 1.03 10.46 -3.96
CA VAL A 75 0.92 10.62 -2.50
C VAL A 75 2.25 11.15 -1.92
N PHE A 76 3.38 10.57 -2.34
CA PHE A 76 4.71 11.00 -1.92
C PHE A 76 5.05 12.41 -2.40
N ALA A 77 4.73 12.76 -3.64
CA ALA A 77 4.92 14.11 -4.18
C ALA A 77 4.12 15.19 -3.43
N ASN A 78 2.98 14.80 -2.82
CA ASN A 78 2.19 15.67 -1.93
C ASN A 78 2.80 15.83 -0.52
N GLY A 79 4.00 15.30 -0.27
CA GLY A 79 4.72 15.47 0.99
C GLY A 79 4.43 14.41 2.05
N MET A 80 3.65 13.37 1.72
CA MET A 80 3.40 12.26 2.63
C MET A 80 4.55 11.25 2.55
N THR A 81 5.40 11.21 3.58
CA THR A 81 6.64 10.43 3.57
C THR A 81 6.63 9.20 4.49
N THR A 82 5.51 8.91 5.15
CA THR A 82 5.39 7.77 6.07
C THR A 82 4.76 6.58 5.37
N SER A 83 5.35 5.39 5.47
CA SER A 83 4.77 4.18 4.92
C SER A 83 3.44 3.83 5.61
N GLY A 84 2.46 3.36 4.86
CA GLY A 84 1.14 3.06 5.40
C GLY A 84 0.07 2.89 4.33
N VAL A 85 -1.18 2.74 4.75
CA VAL A 85 -2.32 2.63 3.84
C VAL A 85 -2.80 4.03 3.46
N TYR A 86 -2.96 4.24 2.16
CA TYR A 86 -3.46 5.48 1.57
C TYR A 86 -4.52 5.19 0.52
N THR A 87 -5.42 6.15 0.33
CA THR A 87 -6.43 6.11 -0.72
C THR A 87 -5.91 6.82 -1.97
N VAL A 88 -5.98 6.13 -3.12
CA VAL A 88 -5.55 6.63 -4.43
C VAL A 88 -6.66 6.46 -5.46
N GLN A 89 -6.63 7.24 -6.54
CA GLN A 89 -7.58 7.10 -7.65
C GLN A 89 -6.84 6.92 -8.99
N PRO A 90 -6.55 5.66 -9.38
CA PRO A 90 -5.80 5.35 -10.60
C PRO A 90 -6.45 5.92 -11.88
N VAL A 91 -7.79 5.88 -11.94
CA VAL A 91 -8.58 6.35 -13.08
C VAL A 91 -9.72 7.21 -12.55
N VAL A 92 -9.82 8.45 -13.05
CA VAL A 92 -10.89 9.38 -12.69
C VAL A 92 -12.23 8.79 -13.13
N GLY A 93 -13.20 8.73 -12.21
CA GLY A 93 -14.53 8.16 -12.45
C GLY A 93 -14.72 6.69 -12.03
N ASP A 94 -13.64 5.89 -11.94
CA ASP A 94 -13.72 4.46 -11.58
C ASP A 94 -13.67 4.20 -10.05
N GLY A 95 -13.82 5.27 -9.26
CA GLY A 95 -13.73 5.23 -7.80
C GLY A 95 -12.31 5.05 -7.25
N PRO A 96 -12.04 5.56 -6.04
CA PRO A 96 -10.75 5.37 -5.37
C PRO A 96 -10.58 3.94 -4.85
N ILE A 97 -9.32 3.57 -4.58
CA ILE A 97 -8.92 2.32 -3.96
C ILE A 97 -7.91 2.57 -2.85
N ASP A 98 -7.91 1.74 -1.82
CA ASP A 98 -6.87 1.76 -0.79
C ASP A 98 -5.68 0.90 -1.21
N VAL A 99 -4.48 1.42 -0.98
CA VAL A 99 -3.21 0.76 -1.29
C VAL A 99 -2.23 0.96 -0.15
N TYR A 100 -1.30 0.02 0.02
CA TYR A 100 -0.16 0.23 0.90
C TYR A 100 0.94 0.97 0.12
N CYS A 101 1.34 2.13 0.63
CA CYS A 101 2.46 2.89 0.10
C CYS A 101 3.71 2.66 0.94
N ASP A 102 4.77 2.22 0.27
CA ASP A 102 6.13 2.24 0.82
C ASP A 102 6.80 3.56 0.42
N MET A 103 6.99 4.42 1.41
CA MET A 103 7.52 5.77 1.27
C MET A 103 9.01 5.88 1.60
N GLU A 104 9.66 4.77 1.93
CA GLU A 104 11.01 4.76 2.50
C GLU A 104 12.00 4.06 1.56
N THR A 105 11.63 2.92 0.99
CA THR A 105 12.55 2.11 0.18
C THR A 105 12.90 2.80 -1.13
N ASP A 106 14.19 2.89 -1.45
CA ASP A 106 14.69 3.35 -2.77
C ASP A 106 14.06 4.67 -3.25
N GLY A 107 13.96 5.64 -2.33
CA GLY A 107 13.38 6.96 -2.58
C GLY A 107 11.86 7.05 -2.47
N GLY A 108 11.18 6.00 -2.00
CA GLY A 108 9.76 6.04 -1.66
C GLY A 108 8.81 6.12 -2.85
N GLY A 109 7.53 6.40 -2.55
CA GLY A 109 6.46 6.53 -3.53
C GLY A 109 6.08 5.23 -4.22
N TRP A 110 6.28 4.09 -3.57
CA TRP A 110 5.97 2.78 -4.14
C TRP A 110 4.59 2.29 -3.74
N THR A 111 3.80 1.85 -4.71
CA THR A 111 2.52 1.17 -4.47
C THR A 111 2.77 -0.33 -4.36
N VAL A 112 2.61 -0.89 -3.16
CA VAL A 112 2.74 -2.33 -2.92
C VAL A 112 1.48 -3.04 -3.40
N PHE A 113 1.63 -4.10 -4.19
CA PHE A 113 0.50 -4.87 -4.71
C PHE A 113 0.53 -6.35 -4.34
N GLN A 114 1.65 -6.85 -3.81
CA GLN A 114 1.77 -8.18 -3.25
C GLN A 114 2.70 -8.15 -2.05
N ARG A 115 2.32 -8.83 -0.96
CA ARG A 115 3.19 -9.06 0.20
C ARG A 115 3.02 -10.48 0.74
N ARG A 116 4.14 -11.16 0.98
CA ARG A 116 4.29 -12.42 1.75
C ARG A 116 5.25 -12.18 2.91
N GLN A 117 4.96 -12.70 4.08
CA GLN A 117 5.80 -12.51 5.27
C GLN A 117 5.62 -13.55 6.39
N ASP A 118 4.49 -14.23 6.45
CA ASP A 118 4.14 -15.09 7.61
C ASP A 118 3.21 -16.27 7.26
N GLY A 119 2.67 -16.34 6.04
CA GLY A 119 1.75 -17.39 5.61
C GLY A 119 0.35 -17.26 6.22
N SER A 120 -0.02 -16.10 6.74
CA SER A 120 -1.35 -15.84 7.33
C SER A 120 -2.49 -15.89 6.31
N VAL A 121 -2.19 -15.70 5.02
CA VAL A 121 -3.18 -15.69 3.94
C VAL A 121 -2.91 -16.82 2.95
N ASP A 122 -3.96 -17.57 2.61
CA ASP A 122 -3.91 -18.56 1.53
C ASP A 122 -3.89 -17.86 0.16
N PHE A 123 -2.85 -18.10 -0.63
CA PHE A 123 -2.69 -17.58 -2.01
C PHE A 123 -3.12 -18.60 -3.07
N TYR A 124 -3.52 -19.83 -2.72
CA TYR A 124 -4.03 -20.83 -3.66
C TYR A 124 -5.52 -20.61 -3.98
N ARG A 125 -5.82 -19.41 -4.50
CA ARG A 125 -7.16 -18.90 -4.79
C ARG A 125 -7.56 -19.06 -6.26
N ASP A 126 -8.83 -18.84 -6.52
CA ASP A 126 -9.44 -18.87 -7.86
C ASP A 126 -9.22 -17.56 -8.64
N TRP A 127 -9.62 -17.56 -9.91
CA TRP A 127 -9.53 -16.41 -10.80
C TRP A 127 -10.22 -15.17 -10.26
N GLU A 128 -11.42 -15.35 -9.71
CA GLU A 128 -12.23 -14.23 -9.24
C GLU A 128 -11.60 -13.52 -8.04
N SER A 129 -11.03 -14.29 -7.11
CA SER A 129 -10.28 -13.75 -5.98
C SER A 129 -9.06 -12.96 -6.45
N TYR A 130 -8.29 -13.48 -7.41
CA TYR A 130 -7.13 -12.77 -7.97
C TYR A 130 -7.51 -11.53 -8.79
N ARG A 131 -8.69 -11.54 -9.42
CA ARG A 131 -9.25 -10.38 -10.11
C ARG A 131 -9.53 -9.24 -9.12
N GLN A 132 -10.28 -9.53 -8.06
CA GLN A 132 -10.73 -8.53 -7.08
C GLN A 132 -9.63 -8.10 -6.11
N GLY A 133 -8.75 -9.02 -5.72
CA GLY A 133 -7.81 -8.85 -4.62
C GLY A 133 -8.28 -9.50 -3.32
N PHE A 134 -7.34 -9.78 -2.43
CA PHE A 134 -7.60 -10.46 -1.15
C PHE A 134 -6.47 -10.20 -0.16
N GLY A 135 -6.74 -10.45 1.13
CA GLY A 135 -5.78 -10.30 2.22
C GLY A 135 -5.96 -8.98 2.98
N ASP A 136 -4.91 -8.56 3.69
CA ASP A 136 -4.88 -7.33 4.48
C ASP A 136 -3.70 -6.46 4.01
N LEU A 137 -3.94 -5.19 3.68
CA LEU A 137 -2.91 -4.24 3.27
C LEU A 137 -1.81 -4.04 4.34
N ASN A 138 -2.11 -4.30 5.61
CA ASN A 138 -1.15 -4.29 6.71
C ASN A 138 -0.50 -5.66 6.98
N GLY A 139 -0.92 -6.71 6.28
CA GLY A 139 -0.42 -8.08 6.39
C GLY A 139 -0.03 -8.64 5.02
N GLU A 140 -0.35 -9.91 4.77
CA GLU A 140 -0.21 -10.51 3.44
C GLU A 140 -1.42 -10.19 2.56
N PHE A 141 -1.17 -9.83 1.31
CA PHE A 141 -2.24 -9.52 0.37
C PHE A 141 -1.82 -9.63 -1.10
N TRP A 142 -2.85 -9.65 -1.95
CA TRP A 142 -2.78 -9.39 -3.37
C TRP A 142 -3.79 -8.29 -3.71
N LEU A 143 -3.34 -7.19 -4.32
CA LEU A 143 -4.17 -5.99 -4.55
C LEU A 143 -5.33 -6.22 -5.52
N GLY A 144 -5.25 -7.23 -6.37
CA GLY A 144 -6.23 -7.52 -7.41
C GLY A 144 -5.73 -7.14 -8.80
N ASN A 145 -5.97 -8.02 -9.78
CA ASN A 145 -5.49 -7.84 -11.14
C ASN A 145 -6.18 -6.67 -11.85
N ASP A 146 -7.44 -6.39 -11.54
CA ASP A 146 -8.15 -5.22 -12.09
C ASP A 146 -7.51 -3.92 -11.59
N ASN A 147 -7.17 -3.84 -10.30
CA ASN A 147 -6.48 -2.68 -9.73
C ASN A 147 -5.06 -2.53 -10.30
N LEU A 148 -4.34 -3.63 -10.46
CA LEU A 148 -2.99 -3.63 -11.04
C LEU A 148 -2.99 -3.19 -12.52
N HIS A 149 -4.00 -3.62 -13.29
CA HIS A 149 -4.22 -3.12 -14.63
C HIS A 149 -4.51 -1.62 -14.63
N ARG A 150 -5.47 -1.15 -13.82
CA ARG A 150 -5.82 0.27 -13.71
C ARG A 150 -4.63 1.15 -13.34
N LEU A 151 -3.74 0.67 -12.47
CA LEU A 151 -2.50 1.35 -12.11
C LEU A 151 -1.53 1.41 -13.31
N THR A 152 -1.16 0.25 -13.84
CA THR A 152 -0.12 0.15 -14.88
C THR A 152 -0.55 0.60 -16.27
N ALA A 153 -1.85 0.84 -16.49
CA ALA A 153 -2.37 1.38 -17.74
C ALA A 153 -2.13 2.89 -17.90
N GLN A 154 -1.88 3.61 -16.81
CA GLN A 154 -1.77 5.08 -16.81
C GLN A 154 -0.50 5.61 -17.49
N GLY A 155 0.55 4.79 -17.57
CA GLY A 155 1.85 5.22 -18.04
C GLY A 155 2.89 4.11 -17.93
N VAL A 156 4.16 4.51 -17.86
CA VAL A 156 5.28 3.57 -17.70
C VAL A 156 5.54 3.39 -16.20
N TYR A 157 5.37 2.17 -15.71
CA TYR A 157 5.69 1.82 -14.33
C TYR A 157 6.94 0.96 -14.28
N ARG A 158 7.76 1.16 -13.24
CA ARG A 158 8.83 0.24 -12.86
C ARG A 158 8.33 -0.68 -11.75
N LEU A 159 8.80 -1.92 -11.75
CA LEU A 159 8.56 -2.90 -10.70
C LEU A 159 9.81 -3.06 -9.85
N ARG A 160 9.63 -3.16 -8.53
CA ARG A 160 10.64 -3.64 -7.59
C ARG A 160 10.07 -4.84 -6.83
N ILE A 161 10.92 -5.84 -6.64
CA ILE A 161 10.62 -7.03 -5.84
C ILE A 161 11.72 -7.14 -4.80
N ASP A 162 11.34 -7.04 -3.52
CA ASP A 162 12.23 -7.26 -2.39
C ASP A 162 12.03 -8.67 -1.84
N LEU A 163 13.12 -9.37 -1.54
CA LEU A 163 13.14 -10.77 -1.11
C LEU A 163 13.96 -10.92 0.17
N GLU A 164 13.51 -11.77 1.08
CA GLU A 164 14.20 -12.13 2.32
C GLU A 164 14.11 -13.64 2.57
N ASP A 165 15.22 -14.25 3.00
CA ASP A 165 15.27 -15.66 3.40
C ASP A 165 15.17 -15.83 4.93
N PHE A 166 15.14 -17.06 5.42
CA PHE A 166 15.05 -17.36 6.85
C PHE A 166 16.34 -17.11 7.64
N GLU A 167 17.44 -16.80 6.96
CA GLU A 167 18.72 -16.40 7.54
C GLU A 167 18.87 -14.86 7.57
N ASN A 168 17.81 -14.13 7.19
CA ASN A 168 17.76 -12.67 7.04
C ASN A 168 18.69 -12.11 5.96
N ASN A 169 19.13 -12.93 5.01
CA ASN A 169 19.75 -12.43 3.80
C ASN A 169 18.68 -11.80 2.92
N THR A 170 19.02 -10.72 2.22
CA THR A 170 18.10 -10.01 1.34
C THR A 170 18.64 -9.94 -0.09
N ALA A 171 17.72 -9.89 -1.04
CA ALA A 171 18.01 -9.63 -2.45
C ALA A 171 16.86 -8.84 -3.05
N TYR A 172 17.10 -8.18 -4.18
CA TYR A 172 16.05 -7.47 -4.90
C TYR A 172 16.17 -7.65 -6.41
N ALA A 173 15.04 -7.49 -7.10
CA ALA A 173 14.94 -7.41 -8.55
C ALA A 173 14.14 -6.18 -8.95
N VAL A 174 14.64 -5.43 -9.93
CA VAL A 174 13.96 -4.26 -10.50
C VAL A 174 13.76 -4.50 -11.99
N TYR A 175 12.60 -4.11 -12.50
CA TYR A 175 12.28 -4.11 -13.93
C TYR A 175 11.85 -2.71 -14.31
N ASP A 176 12.52 -2.15 -15.30
CA ASP A 176 12.32 -0.78 -15.77
C ASP A 176 10.96 -0.53 -16.42
N THR A 177 10.31 -1.59 -16.91
CA THR A 177 8.95 -1.57 -17.42
C THR A 177 8.19 -2.72 -16.81
N PHE A 178 6.99 -2.43 -16.32
CA PHE A 178 6.03 -3.38 -15.79
C PHE A 178 4.63 -2.96 -16.22
N ARG A 179 3.93 -3.86 -16.90
CA ARG A 179 2.54 -3.65 -17.33
C ARG A 179 1.74 -4.92 -17.18
N VAL A 180 0.49 -4.76 -16.77
CA VAL A 180 -0.50 -5.83 -16.72
C VAL A 180 -1.65 -5.43 -17.64
N ALA A 181 -1.95 -6.29 -18.63
CA ALA A 181 -3.07 -6.08 -19.54
C ALA A 181 -4.42 -6.25 -18.82
N ASP A 182 -5.53 -5.96 -19.50
CA ASP A 182 -6.87 -6.15 -18.92
C ASP A 182 -7.28 -7.64 -18.83
N GLY A 183 -8.45 -7.88 -18.25
CA GLY A 183 -9.03 -9.21 -18.12
C GLY A 183 -9.38 -9.90 -19.46
N SER A 184 -9.61 -9.15 -20.54
CA SER A 184 -9.85 -9.70 -21.88
C SER A 184 -8.58 -10.31 -22.47
N ALA A 185 -7.43 -9.72 -22.16
CA ALA A 185 -6.10 -10.23 -22.46
C ALA A 185 -5.55 -11.18 -21.38
N ASN A 186 -6.40 -11.63 -20.44
CA ASN A 186 -6.05 -12.50 -19.31
C ASN A 186 -4.90 -11.95 -18.46
N TYR A 187 -4.89 -10.63 -18.21
CA TYR A 187 -3.90 -9.95 -17.39
C TYR A 187 -2.45 -10.24 -17.82
N ARG A 188 -2.20 -10.34 -19.13
CA ARG A 188 -0.88 -10.64 -19.68
C ARG A 188 0.20 -9.71 -19.12
N LEU A 189 1.31 -10.30 -18.68
CA LEU A 189 2.45 -9.59 -18.12
C LEU A 189 3.36 -9.02 -19.22
N THR A 190 3.88 -7.83 -19.00
CA THR A 190 5.04 -7.30 -19.73
C THR A 190 6.05 -6.78 -18.73
N VAL A 191 7.25 -7.35 -18.76
CA VAL A 191 8.41 -6.90 -17.97
C VAL A 191 9.65 -6.79 -18.83
N GLU A 192 10.43 -5.72 -18.63
CA GLU A 192 11.65 -5.43 -19.37
C GLU A 192 12.67 -4.66 -18.50
N GLY A 193 13.94 -4.65 -18.92
CA GLY A 193 15.03 -3.90 -18.29
C GLY A 193 15.32 -4.34 -16.85
N TYR A 194 15.64 -5.63 -16.70
CA TYR A 194 16.02 -6.22 -15.42
C TYR A 194 17.32 -5.61 -14.87
N SER A 195 17.34 -5.37 -13.56
CA SER A 195 18.53 -5.13 -12.74
C SER A 195 18.31 -5.65 -11.31
N GLY A 196 19.37 -5.72 -10.51
CA GLY A 196 19.30 -6.11 -9.09
C GLY A 196 20.23 -7.25 -8.72
N THR A 197 20.04 -7.80 -7.52
CA THR A 197 20.92 -8.80 -6.91
C THR A 197 20.33 -10.20 -6.83
N ALA A 198 19.02 -10.35 -7.06
CA ALA A 198 18.31 -11.63 -6.93
C ALA A 198 18.45 -12.59 -8.13
N GLY A 199 19.08 -12.15 -9.22
CA GLY A 199 18.97 -12.80 -10.53
C GLY A 199 17.59 -12.64 -11.18
N ASP A 200 17.51 -12.77 -12.50
CA ASP A 200 16.28 -12.51 -13.28
C ASP A 200 15.37 -13.74 -13.35
N ALA A 201 14.41 -13.83 -12.44
CA ALA A 201 13.41 -14.91 -12.42
C ALA A 201 12.02 -14.52 -12.93
N LEU A 202 11.84 -13.30 -13.46
CA LEU A 202 10.53 -12.83 -13.95
C LEU A 202 10.50 -12.59 -15.47
N SER A 203 11.62 -12.25 -16.13
CA SER A 203 11.61 -12.05 -17.59
C SER A 203 11.17 -13.30 -18.36
N TYR A 204 11.44 -14.50 -17.83
CA TYR A 204 10.91 -15.77 -18.37
C TYR A 204 9.37 -15.80 -18.46
N HIS A 205 8.70 -15.05 -17.59
CA HIS A 205 7.26 -14.94 -17.47
C HIS A 205 6.66 -13.78 -18.30
N SER A 206 7.50 -12.97 -18.93
CA SER A 206 7.03 -11.88 -19.80
C SER A 206 6.21 -12.45 -20.97
N ASN A 207 5.18 -11.70 -21.38
CA ASN A 207 4.17 -12.08 -22.36
C ASN A 207 3.30 -13.29 -22.01
N GLN A 208 3.37 -13.83 -20.79
CA GLN A 208 2.47 -14.89 -20.36
C GLN A 208 1.18 -14.32 -19.77
N SER A 209 0.09 -15.06 -19.97
CA SER A 209 -1.20 -14.77 -19.33
C SER A 209 -1.21 -15.27 -17.89
N PHE A 210 -1.98 -14.61 -17.05
CA PHE A 210 -2.17 -15.04 -15.67
C PHE A 210 -2.95 -16.36 -15.64
N THR A 211 -2.57 -17.26 -14.74
CA THR A 211 -3.14 -18.61 -14.64
C THR A 211 -3.45 -18.95 -13.18
N THR A 212 -4.64 -19.49 -12.94
CA THR A 212 -5.12 -19.94 -11.63
C THR A 212 -5.57 -21.39 -11.70
N LYS A 213 -5.88 -22.00 -10.55
CA LYS A 213 -6.32 -23.41 -10.47
C LYS A 213 -7.56 -23.73 -11.30
N ASP A 214 -8.41 -22.73 -11.53
CA ASP A 214 -9.70 -22.80 -12.22
C ASP A 214 -9.69 -22.16 -13.63
N ARG A 215 -8.59 -21.50 -14.01
CA ARG A 215 -8.45 -20.89 -15.35
C ARG A 215 -7.03 -21.06 -15.88
N ASP A 216 -6.87 -22.07 -16.73
CA ASP A 216 -5.61 -22.41 -17.38
C ASP A 216 -5.35 -21.51 -18.59
N LYS A 217 -4.24 -20.75 -18.54
CA LYS A 217 -3.75 -19.87 -19.61
C LYS A 217 -2.22 -19.94 -19.73
N ASP A 218 -1.62 -20.99 -19.20
CA ASP A 218 -0.17 -21.18 -19.30
C ASP A 218 0.19 -21.83 -20.65
N SER A 219 1.49 -21.87 -20.95
CA SER A 219 2.00 -22.40 -22.23
C SER A 219 2.32 -23.90 -22.16
N ASN A 220 1.91 -24.61 -21.10
CA ASN A 220 2.32 -25.98 -20.82
C ASN A 220 1.19 -26.99 -21.04
N GLY A 221 0.71 -27.13 -22.28
CA GLY A 221 -0.23 -28.22 -22.59
C GLY A 221 0.42 -29.60 -22.36
N PRO A 222 -0.21 -30.55 -21.64
CA PRO A 222 -1.60 -30.60 -21.13
C PRO A 222 -1.79 -30.33 -19.61
N TYR A 223 -0.83 -29.70 -18.92
CA TYR A 223 -0.84 -29.57 -17.46
C TYR A 223 -1.02 -28.13 -16.99
N ASN A 224 -2.00 -27.88 -16.13
CA ASN A 224 -2.14 -26.60 -15.45
C ASN A 224 -1.04 -26.41 -14.39
N CYS A 225 -0.12 -25.46 -14.66
CA CYS A 225 0.99 -25.10 -13.78
C CYS A 225 0.52 -24.58 -12.42
N ALA A 226 -0.60 -23.85 -12.35
CA ALA A 226 -1.15 -23.35 -11.09
C ALA A 226 -1.56 -24.50 -10.16
N VAL A 227 -2.16 -25.56 -10.71
CA VAL A 227 -2.51 -26.77 -9.93
C VAL A 227 -1.25 -27.53 -9.51
N LYS A 228 -0.31 -27.71 -10.45
CA LYS A 228 0.93 -28.46 -10.19
C LYS A 228 1.80 -27.81 -9.11
N TYR A 229 1.94 -26.49 -9.14
CA TYR A 229 2.83 -25.71 -8.27
C TYR A 229 2.11 -24.89 -7.19
N SER A 230 0.81 -25.12 -7.00
CA SER A 230 0.01 -24.64 -5.86
C SER A 230 0.11 -23.13 -5.62
N GLY A 231 -0.13 -22.35 -6.68
CA GLY A 231 -0.18 -20.88 -6.64
C GLY A 231 -0.87 -20.33 -7.90
N ALA A 232 -0.99 -19.02 -8.03
CA ALA A 232 -1.44 -18.38 -9.26
C ALA A 232 -0.43 -17.35 -9.74
N TRP A 233 -0.11 -17.39 -11.03
CA TRP A 233 1.00 -16.63 -11.59
C TRP A 233 0.92 -16.50 -13.10
N TRP A 234 1.81 -15.70 -13.69
CA TRP A 234 2.07 -15.65 -15.12
C TRP A 234 2.91 -16.85 -15.57
N TYR A 235 2.38 -18.06 -15.42
CA TYR A 235 3.11 -19.29 -15.73
C TYR A 235 3.39 -19.45 -17.24
N LYS A 236 4.57 -19.97 -17.56
CA LYS A 236 4.96 -20.41 -18.91
C LYS A 236 4.97 -21.94 -18.99
N SER A 237 6.12 -22.56 -18.75
CA SER A 237 6.26 -24.02 -18.58
C SER A 237 7.40 -24.33 -17.59
N CYS A 238 7.16 -24.34 -16.28
CA CYS A 238 6.08 -23.59 -15.62
C CYS A 238 6.60 -22.26 -15.07
N HIS A 239 7.67 -22.26 -14.27
CA HIS A 239 8.16 -21.03 -13.66
C HIS A 239 9.64 -21.02 -13.29
N HIS A 240 10.22 -19.82 -13.31
CA HIS A 240 11.43 -19.48 -12.56
C HIS A 240 11.07 -18.73 -11.25
N SER A 241 9.88 -18.11 -11.17
CA SER A 241 9.36 -17.46 -9.97
C SER A 241 7.94 -17.94 -9.64
N ASN A 242 7.67 -18.17 -8.36
CA ASN A 242 6.34 -18.54 -7.85
C ASN A 242 6.10 -17.86 -6.49
N LEU A 243 6.06 -16.52 -6.50
CA LEU A 243 5.94 -15.73 -5.26
C LEU A 243 4.58 -15.90 -4.57
N ASN A 244 3.58 -16.39 -5.30
CA ASN A 244 2.24 -16.70 -4.80
C ASN A 244 2.06 -18.19 -4.46
N GLY A 245 3.16 -18.94 -4.37
CA GLY A 245 3.15 -20.34 -3.93
C GLY A 245 2.87 -20.50 -2.44
N MET A 246 2.94 -21.76 -1.99
CA MET A 246 2.76 -22.16 -0.60
C MET A 246 3.83 -21.53 0.30
N TYR A 247 3.45 -21.10 1.50
CA TYR A 247 4.42 -20.62 2.48
C TYR A 247 5.00 -21.81 3.27
N LEU A 248 6.20 -22.27 2.90
CA LEU A 248 6.79 -23.53 3.41
C LEU A 248 7.95 -23.36 4.40
N GLY A 249 8.36 -22.13 4.70
CA GLY A 249 9.28 -21.87 5.81
C GLY A 249 10.76 -22.22 5.55
N GLY A 250 11.33 -21.82 4.40
CA GLY A 250 12.74 -22.04 4.08
C GLY A 250 13.00 -23.32 3.29
N GLN A 251 14.05 -24.07 3.65
CA GLN A 251 14.43 -25.29 2.96
C GLN A 251 13.31 -26.34 3.03
N THR A 252 12.93 -26.91 1.89
CA THR A 252 11.79 -27.84 1.81
C THR A 252 12.05 -28.97 0.82
N SER A 253 11.47 -30.14 1.08
CA SER A 253 11.43 -31.27 0.14
C SER A 253 10.28 -31.14 -0.88
N VAL A 254 9.38 -30.17 -0.71
CA VAL A 254 8.27 -29.93 -1.63
C VAL A 254 8.77 -29.13 -2.82
N TYR A 255 9.11 -29.84 -3.89
CA TYR A 255 9.72 -29.25 -5.08
C TYR A 255 8.85 -28.15 -5.71
N ALA A 256 9.40 -26.92 -5.76
CA ALA A 256 8.91 -25.78 -6.53
C ALA A 256 7.50 -25.24 -6.18
N LYS A 257 6.82 -25.77 -5.16
CA LYS A 257 5.49 -25.28 -4.73
C LYS A 257 5.54 -24.09 -3.78
N GLY A 258 6.71 -23.77 -3.24
CA GLY A 258 6.89 -22.72 -2.24
C GLY A 258 6.82 -21.31 -2.81
N VAL A 259 7.06 -20.31 -1.95
CA VAL A 259 7.39 -18.93 -2.36
C VAL A 259 8.79 -18.93 -3.00
N VAL A 260 8.87 -19.17 -4.31
CA VAL A 260 10.11 -19.51 -5.01
C VAL A 260 10.65 -18.35 -5.85
N TRP A 261 11.97 -18.11 -5.73
CA TRP A 261 12.76 -17.32 -6.68
C TRP A 261 13.99 -18.11 -7.11
N TYR A 262 13.91 -18.76 -8.28
CA TYR A 262 14.85 -19.78 -8.73
C TYR A 262 16.30 -19.29 -8.77
N HIS A 263 16.54 -18.11 -9.34
CA HIS A 263 17.90 -17.60 -9.54
C HIS A 263 18.61 -17.18 -8.24
N TRP A 264 17.91 -17.13 -7.11
CA TRP A 264 18.52 -16.80 -5.81
C TRP A 264 18.64 -18.01 -4.89
N LYS A 265 17.55 -18.77 -4.67
CA LYS A 265 17.52 -19.90 -3.71
C LYS A 265 17.11 -21.25 -4.32
N GLY A 266 16.87 -21.29 -5.63
CA GLY A 266 16.44 -22.50 -6.34
C GLY A 266 14.99 -22.89 -6.04
N HIS A 267 14.62 -24.12 -6.44
CA HIS A 267 13.24 -24.62 -6.34
C HIS A 267 12.89 -25.27 -4.99
N ASN A 268 13.89 -25.58 -4.16
CA ASN A 268 13.71 -26.32 -2.90
C ASN A 268 13.78 -25.39 -1.67
N TYR A 269 13.51 -24.10 -1.87
CA TYR A 269 13.51 -23.10 -0.82
C TYR A 269 12.28 -22.18 -0.98
N SER A 270 11.54 -22.00 0.12
CA SER A 270 10.44 -21.04 0.21
C SER A 270 10.88 -19.81 0.99
N LEU A 271 10.82 -18.65 0.37
CA LEU A 271 11.23 -17.38 0.96
C LEU A 271 10.40 -16.99 2.18
N LYS A 272 11.02 -16.21 3.08
CA LYS A 272 10.42 -15.70 4.31
C LYS A 272 9.58 -14.46 4.04
N ARG A 273 10.16 -13.48 3.33
CA ARG A 273 9.42 -12.27 2.91
C ARG A 273 9.58 -12.03 1.43
N THR A 274 8.49 -11.60 0.80
CA THR A 274 8.51 -11.08 -0.56
C THR A 274 7.57 -9.90 -0.64
N GLU A 275 7.98 -8.82 -1.29
CA GLU A 275 7.11 -7.68 -1.53
C GLU A 275 7.29 -7.21 -2.97
N MET A 276 6.18 -7.11 -3.71
CA MET A 276 6.17 -6.55 -5.06
C MET A 276 5.52 -5.18 -5.04
N LYS A 277 6.22 -4.20 -5.60
CA LYS A 277 5.79 -2.80 -5.57
C LYS A 277 6.10 -2.08 -6.88
N ILE A 278 5.21 -1.19 -7.30
CA ILE A 278 5.34 -0.43 -8.55
C ILE A 278 5.44 1.06 -8.29
N ARG A 279 6.15 1.77 -9.17
CA ARG A 279 6.25 3.23 -9.12
C ARG A 279 6.25 3.78 -10.54
N SER A 280 5.54 4.89 -10.74
CA SER A 280 5.53 5.58 -12.02
C SER A 280 6.93 6.10 -12.37
N LYS A 281 7.32 5.99 -13.64
CA LYS A 281 8.46 6.72 -14.21
C LYS A 281 7.94 8.07 -14.69
N ILE A 282 8.37 9.13 -14.01
CA ILE A 282 8.17 10.52 -14.44
C ILE A 282 9.09 10.78 -15.64
#